data_AF-A0A8B8HZR2-F1
#
_entry.id   AF-A0A8B8HZR2-F1
#
_cell.length_a   1.000
_cell.length_b   1.000
_cell.length_c   1.000
_cell.angle_alpha   90.00
_cell.angle_beta   90.00
_cell.angle_gamma   90.00
#
_symmetry.space_group_name_H-M   'P 1'
#
loop_
_entity.id
_entity.type
_entity.pdbx_description
1 polymer ?
#
loop_
_entity_poly.entity_id
_entity_poly.type
_entity_poly.pdbx_seq_one_letter_code
_entity_poly.pdbx_strand_id
1 'polypeptide(L)'
;MGIFGTSSPFDQDVERATSENNTSEEWGLILEICDRAGANANNARDCLRAVLRRLGHADPHVQMHAATLLDACVSNCGRLFHLEVASRDFEAEFRRLVARAQPTVAQKLRAMLRKWAEGEFRSDPQLDLIPSLHAKLCTEAGERPTTAPVAAADAQAASAAEKREQEELARAIALSLRETAAAA
;
A
#
# COMPACT_ATOMS: atom_id res chain seq x y z
N MET A 1 -35.15 3.35 -21.20
CA MET A 1 -35.11 3.66 -19.74
C MET A 1 -33.72 3.30 -19.25
N GLY A 2 -32.88 4.29 -18.99
CA GLY A 2 -31.45 4.11 -18.74
C GLY A 2 -31.15 3.58 -17.34
N ILE A 3 -30.27 2.58 -17.30
CA ILE A 3 -29.67 1.92 -16.12
C ILE A 3 -28.54 2.76 -15.49
N PHE A 4 -28.63 4.09 -15.53
CA PHE A 4 -27.74 4.98 -14.77
C PHE A 4 -28.20 4.97 -13.32
N GLY A 5 -27.79 3.90 -12.65
CA GLY A 5 -28.24 3.50 -11.32
C GLY A 5 -27.99 4.57 -10.27
N THR A 6 -28.93 4.61 -9.34
CA THR A 6 -28.87 5.19 -8.01
C THR A 6 -27.45 5.51 -7.53
N SER A 7 -27.15 6.81 -7.32
CA SER A 7 -25.92 7.25 -6.66
C SER A 7 -25.74 6.48 -5.36
N SER A 8 -24.57 5.88 -5.17
CA SER A 8 -24.24 5.24 -3.90
C SER A 8 -24.19 6.31 -2.80
N PRO A 9 -24.67 6.01 -1.58
CA PRO A 9 -24.56 6.95 -0.46
C PRO A 9 -23.09 7.26 -0.09
N PHE A 10 -22.12 6.54 -0.65
CA PHE A 10 -20.70 6.78 -0.48
C PHE A 10 -20.08 7.68 -1.56
N ASP A 11 -20.76 7.94 -2.68
CA ASP A 11 -20.15 8.60 -3.84
C ASP A 11 -19.60 9.98 -3.50
N GLN A 12 -20.39 10.80 -2.81
CA GLN A 12 -19.98 12.15 -2.46
C GLN A 12 -18.76 12.19 -1.52
N ASP A 13 -18.77 11.35 -0.48
CA ASP A 13 -17.68 11.32 0.51
C ASP A 13 -16.41 10.72 -0.08
N VAL A 14 -16.55 9.66 -0.90
CA VAL A 14 -15.42 9.02 -1.59
C VAL A 14 -14.81 9.96 -2.63
N GLU A 15 -15.62 10.71 -3.39
CA GLU A 15 -15.12 11.75 -4.31
C GLU A 15 -14.37 12.85 -3.56
N ARG A 16 -14.91 13.32 -2.44
CA ARG A 16 -14.25 14.34 -1.61
C ARG A 16 -12.94 13.83 -0.99
N ALA A 17 -12.93 12.60 -0.47
CA ALA A 17 -11.73 11.98 0.10
C ALA A 17 -10.63 11.73 -0.94
N THR A 18 -11.01 11.62 -2.22
CA THR A 18 -10.11 11.30 -3.33
C THR A 18 -10.07 12.40 -4.39
N SER A 19 -10.35 13.65 -4.01
CA SER A 19 -10.31 14.78 -4.93
C SER A 19 -8.89 15.04 -5.40
N GLU A 20 -8.74 15.39 -6.68
CA GLU A 20 -7.47 15.85 -7.24
C GLU A 20 -6.92 17.11 -6.55
N ASN A 21 -7.78 17.88 -5.87
CA ASN A 21 -7.41 19.12 -5.19
C ASN A 21 -6.89 18.92 -3.76
N ASN A 22 -7.00 17.71 -3.21
CA ASN A 22 -6.47 17.42 -1.88
C ASN A 22 -4.94 17.53 -1.94
N THR A 23 -4.32 18.13 -0.93
CA THR A 23 -2.84 18.21 -0.87
C THR A 23 -2.24 17.11 0.01
N SER A 24 -3.08 16.45 0.81
CA SER A 24 -2.76 15.34 1.70
C SER A 24 -4.00 14.47 1.91
N GLU A 25 -3.84 13.32 2.57
CA GLU A 25 -4.97 12.47 2.94
C GLU A 25 -5.84 13.08 4.05
N GLU A 26 -7.13 13.21 3.76
CA GLU A 26 -8.15 13.65 4.72
C GLU A 26 -8.54 12.51 5.67
N TRP A 27 -7.64 12.13 6.58
CA TRP A 27 -7.81 10.96 7.45
C TRP A 27 -9.09 10.97 8.29
N GLY A 28 -9.57 12.14 8.70
CA GLY A 28 -10.86 12.26 9.38
C GLY A 28 -12.01 11.70 8.53
N LEU A 29 -12.09 12.12 7.26
CA LEU A 29 -13.10 11.65 6.32
C LEU A 29 -12.90 10.18 5.94
N ILE A 30 -11.65 9.73 5.78
CA ILE A 30 -11.33 8.33 5.48
C ILE A 30 -11.88 7.41 6.59
N LEU A 31 -11.68 7.78 7.86
CA LEU A 31 -12.15 6.99 9.00
C LEU A 31 -13.68 7.03 9.12
N GLU A 32 -14.32 8.18 8.87
CA GLU A 32 -15.79 8.28 8.81
C GLU A 32 -16.38 7.35 7.73
N ILE A 33 -15.73 7.26 6.56
CA ILE A 33 -16.12 6.34 5.49
C ILE A 33 -15.96 4.89 5.96
N CYS A 34 -14.86 4.56 6.62
CA CYS A 34 -14.58 3.22 7.14
C CYS A 34 -15.65 2.78 8.15
N ASP A 35 -16.00 3.63 9.12
CA ASP A 35 -17.04 3.33 10.12
C ASP A 35 -18.38 3.00 9.46
N ARG A 36 -18.77 3.80 8.45
CA ARG A 36 -19.99 3.55 7.69
C ARG A 36 -19.92 2.29 6.84
N ALA A 37 -18.79 2.04 6.19
CA ALA A 37 -18.60 0.88 5.31
C ALA A 37 -18.62 -0.44 6.11
N GLY A 38 -18.09 -0.44 7.34
CA GLY A 38 -18.11 -1.61 8.23
C GLY A 38 -19.48 -1.90 8.87
N ALA A 39 -20.44 -0.97 8.82
CA ALA A 39 -21.71 -1.10 9.54
C ALA A 39 -22.60 -2.25 9.06
N ASN A 40 -22.61 -2.56 7.76
CA ASN A 40 -23.36 -3.68 7.19
C ASN A 40 -22.82 -4.08 5.79
N ALA A 41 -23.24 -5.24 5.28
CA ALA A 41 -22.75 -5.79 4.02
C ALA A 41 -23.09 -4.93 2.79
N ASN A 42 -24.28 -4.30 2.75
CA ASN A 42 -24.67 -3.43 1.64
C ASN A 42 -23.76 -2.20 1.58
N ASN A 43 -23.46 -1.60 2.74
CA ASN A 43 -22.54 -0.48 2.84
C ASN A 43 -21.13 -0.85 2.41
N ALA A 44 -20.64 -2.03 2.82
CA ALA A 44 -19.33 -2.53 2.39
C ALA A 44 -19.26 -2.64 0.85
N ARG A 45 -20.29 -3.23 0.23
CA ARG A 45 -20.37 -3.37 -1.22
C ARG A 45 -20.45 -2.02 -1.94
N ASP A 46 -21.28 -1.11 -1.46
CA ASP A 46 -21.51 0.20 -2.08
C ASP A 46 -20.29 1.13 -1.93
N CYS A 47 -19.60 1.05 -0.79
CA CYS A 47 -18.31 1.71 -0.57
C CYS A 47 -17.23 1.15 -1.49
N LEU A 48 -17.07 -0.18 -1.55
CA LEU A 48 -16.06 -0.81 -2.41
C LEU A 48 -16.26 -0.43 -3.89
N ARG A 49 -17.50 -0.41 -4.37
CA ARG A 49 -17.83 0.04 -5.74
C ARG A 49 -17.44 1.49 -6.00
N ALA A 50 -17.73 2.40 -5.06
CA ALA A 50 -17.35 3.80 -5.19
C ALA A 50 -15.82 3.96 -5.24
N VAL A 51 -15.10 3.26 -4.37
CA VAL A 51 -13.62 3.27 -4.34
C VAL A 51 -13.01 2.70 -5.61
N LEU A 52 -13.51 1.56 -6.13
CA LEU A 52 -13.03 0.97 -7.38
C LEU A 52 -13.25 1.89 -8.59
N ARG A 53 -14.36 2.65 -8.62
CA ARG A 53 -14.56 3.69 -9.65
C ARG A 53 -13.48 4.76 -9.59
N ARG A 54 -13.13 5.26 -8.40
CA ARG A 54 -12.06 6.27 -8.23
C ARG A 54 -10.68 5.71 -8.56
N LEU A 55 -10.41 4.44 -8.27
CA LEU A 55 -9.19 3.76 -8.72
C LEU A 55 -9.08 3.67 -10.25
N GLY A 56 -10.22 3.70 -10.97
CA GLY A 56 -10.26 3.75 -12.43
C GLY A 56 -10.18 5.15 -13.04
N HIS A 57 -9.99 6.19 -12.24
CA HIS A 57 -9.90 7.57 -12.72
C HIS A 57 -8.65 7.79 -13.59
N ALA A 58 -8.66 8.78 -14.48
CA ALA A 58 -7.51 9.06 -15.35
C ALA A 58 -6.33 9.71 -14.62
N ASP A 59 -6.63 10.47 -13.56
CA ASP A 59 -5.62 11.17 -12.74
C ASP A 59 -4.95 10.21 -11.74
N PRO A 60 -3.62 9.99 -11.82
CA PRO A 60 -2.88 9.17 -10.86
C PRO A 60 -2.99 9.65 -9.42
N HIS A 61 -3.16 10.96 -9.18
CA HIS A 61 -3.30 11.53 -7.84
C HIS A 61 -4.59 11.04 -7.16
N VAL A 62 -5.71 11.07 -7.91
CA VAL A 62 -6.99 10.48 -7.48
C VAL A 62 -6.83 8.97 -7.20
N GLN A 63 -6.12 8.24 -8.07
CA GLN A 63 -5.88 6.81 -7.88
C GLN A 63 -5.08 6.54 -6.60
N MET A 64 -4.08 7.37 -6.26
CA MET A 64 -3.29 7.22 -5.04
C MET A 64 -4.13 7.42 -3.79
N HIS A 65 -4.97 8.46 -3.74
CA HIS A 65 -5.90 8.65 -2.62
C HIS A 65 -6.92 7.52 -2.51
N ALA A 66 -7.47 7.07 -3.64
CA ALA A 66 -8.41 5.95 -3.66
C ALA A 66 -7.76 4.63 -3.20
N ALA A 67 -6.48 4.40 -3.53
CA ALA A 67 -5.71 3.27 -3.05
C ALA A 67 -5.51 3.34 -1.52
N THR A 68 -5.15 4.52 -0.99
CA THR A 68 -5.03 4.71 0.47
C THR A 68 -6.37 4.52 1.18
N LEU A 69 -7.47 5.04 0.65
CA LEU A 69 -8.81 4.81 1.18
C LEU A 69 -9.19 3.32 1.16
N LEU A 70 -8.87 2.59 0.09
CA LEU A 70 -9.12 1.15 0.03
C LEU A 70 -8.33 0.38 1.11
N ASP A 71 -7.05 0.70 1.31
CA ASP A 71 -6.22 0.10 2.37
C ASP A 71 -6.77 0.39 3.77
N ALA A 72 -7.24 1.62 3.99
CA ALA A 72 -7.89 1.98 5.23
C ALA A 72 -9.18 1.19 5.46
N CYS A 73 -10.04 1.05 4.44
CA CYS A 73 -11.28 0.26 4.56
C CYS A 73 -10.98 -1.22 4.86
N VAL A 74 -9.99 -1.82 4.20
CA VAL A 74 -9.56 -3.19 4.50
C VAL A 74 -9.07 -3.32 5.95
N SER A 75 -8.35 -2.33 6.46
CA SER A 75 -7.78 -2.38 7.81
C SER A 75 -8.82 -2.15 8.92
N ASN A 76 -9.89 -1.39 8.65
CA ASN A 76 -10.80 -0.88 9.68
C ASN A 76 -12.23 -1.45 9.62
N CYS A 77 -12.74 -1.85 8.44
CA CYS A 77 -14.15 -2.24 8.28
C CYS A 77 -14.46 -3.69 8.70
N GLY A 78 -13.42 -4.48 8.96
CA GLY A 78 -13.55 -5.88 9.40
C GLY A 78 -14.12 -6.84 8.34
N ARG A 79 -14.64 -7.97 8.81
CA ARG A 79 -14.94 -9.15 7.98
C ARG A 79 -15.94 -8.90 6.85
N LEU A 80 -16.95 -8.06 7.07
CA LEU A 80 -17.96 -7.77 6.04
C LEU A 80 -17.32 -7.16 4.79
N PHE A 81 -16.37 -6.23 4.99
CA PHE A 81 -15.63 -5.63 3.89
C PHE A 81 -14.62 -6.62 3.28
N HIS A 82 -13.97 -7.45 4.11
CA HIS A 82 -13.06 -8.49 3.61
C HIS A 82 -13.75 -9.47 2.67
N LEU A 83 -15.00 -9.86 2.94
CA LEU A 83 -15.77 -10.75 2.05
C LEU A 83 -16.05 -10.12 0.69
N GLU A 84 -16.36 -8.83 0.64
CA GLU A 84 -16.56 -8.10 -0.62
C GLU A 84 -15.25 -7.98 -1.43
N VAL A 85 -14.13 -7.75 -0.74
CA VAL A 85 -12.79 -7.71 -1.33
C VAL A 85 -12.35 -9.11 -1.80
N ALA A 86 -12.65 -10.16 -1.05
CA ALA A 86 -12.40 -11.55 -1.41
C ALA A 86 -13.44 -12.11 -2.41
N SER A 87 -13.79 -11.32 -3.44
CA SER A 87 -14.70 -11.70 -4.51
C SER A 87 -14.01 -11.81 -5.88
N ARG A 88 -14.57 -12.63 -6.78
CA ARG A 88 -14.04 -12.79 -8.15
C ARG A 88 -14.18 -11.52 -8.98
N ASP A 89 -15.22 -10.74 -8.71
CA ASP A 89 -15.44 -9.45 -9.35
C ASP A 89 -14.32 -8.46 -8.96
N PHE A 90 -13.97 -8.40 -7.68
CA PHE A 90 -12.83 -7.62 -7.21
C PHE A 90 -11.52 -8.12 -7.84
N GLU A 91 -11.27 -9.44 -7.86
CA GLU A 91 -10.06 -10.03 -8.48
C GLU A 91 -9.91 -9.61 -9.95
N ALA A 92 -11.01 -9.64 -10.72
CA ALA A 92 -10.99 -9.27 -12.13
C ALA A 92 -10.73 -7.77 -12.33
N GLU A 93 -11.40 -6.90 -11.58
CA GLU A 93 -11.23 -5.46 -11.72
C GLU A 93 -9.88 -4.99 -11.18
N PHE A 94 -9.40 -5.54 -10.07
CA PHE A 94 -8.09 -5.20 -9.50
C PHE A 94 -6.94 -5.51 -10.46
N ARG A 95 -6.99 -6.66 -11.16
CA ARG A 95 -6.00 -6.98 -12.21
C ARG A 95 -6.03 -5.98 -13.37
N ARG A 96 -7.23 -5.60 -13.82
CA ARG A 96 -7.39 -4.57 -14.87
C ARG A 96 -6.83 -3.23 -14.43
N LEU A 97 -7.09 -2.84 -13.19
CA LEU A 97 -6.57 -1.63 -12.57
C LEU A 97 -5.04 -1.62 -12.54
N VAL A 98 -4.42 -2.68 -12.03
CA VAL A 98 -2.96 -2.80 -11.97
C VAL A 98 -2.32 -2.79 -13.36
N ALA A 99 -2.94 -3.41 -14.36
CA ALA A 99 -2.42 -3.45 -15.73
C ALA A 99 -2.49 -2.09 -16.45
N ARG A 100 -3.51 -1.28 -16.17
CA ARG A 100 -3.71 0.05 -16.81
C ARG A 100 -3.05 1.20 -16.04
N ALA A 101 -2.74 1.00 -14.77
CA ALA A 101 -2.21 2.04 -13.89
C ALA A 101 -0.77 2.44 -14.27
N GLN A 102 -0.44 3.70 -14.02
CA GLN A 102 0.92 4.23 -14.15
C GLN A 102 1.85 3.51 -13.14
N PRO A 103 3.16 3.35 -13.41
CA PRO A 103 4.04 2.48 -12.61
C PRO A 103 3.99 2.70 -11.10
N THR A 104 3.97 3.97 -10.65
CA THR A 104 3.92 4.29 -9.21
C THR A 104 2.63 3.81 -8.55
N VAL A 105 1.49 4.01 -9.20
CA VAL A 105 0.19 3.55 -8.70
C VAL A 105 0.12 2.03 -8.72
N ALA A 106 0.57 1.40 -9.80
CA ALA A 106 0.60 -0.06 -9.91
C ALA A 106 1.49 -0.70 -8.83
N GLN A 107 2.60 -0.06 -8.48
CA GLN A 107 3.47 -0.48 -7.38
C GLN A 107 2.77 -0.34 -6.02
N LYS A 108 2.08 0.79 -5.77
CA LYS A 108 1.29 0.99 -4.54
C LYS A 108 0.20 -0.07 -4.38
N LEU A 109 -0.55 -0.36 -5.44
CA LEU A 109 -1.59 -1.38 -5.45
C LEU A 109 -1.04 -2.79 -5.16
N ARG A 110 0.07 -3.19 -5.82
CA ARG A 110 0.73 -4.47 -5.54
C ARG A 110 1.24 -4.55 -4.11
N ALA A 111 1.82 -3.47 -3.57
CA ALA A 111 2.30 -3.44 -2.20
C ALA A 111 1.17 -3.60 -1.18
N MET A 112 0.01 -2.97 -1.40
CA MET A 112 -1.19 -3.15 -0.59
C MET A 112 -1.68 -4.60 -0.65
N LEU A 113 -1.78 -5.17 -1.86
CA LEU A 113 -2.24 -6.54 -2.03
C LEU A 113 -1.33 -7.55 -1.32
N ARG A 114 -0.01 -7.35 -1.37
CA ARG A 114 0.97 -8.15 -0.63
C ARG A 114 0.74 -8.06 0.88
N LYS A 115 0.60 -6.85 1.42
CA LYS A 115 0.30 -6.61 2.84
C LYS A 115 -0.94 -7.42 3.25
N TRP A 116 -2.02 -7.32 2.48
CA TRP A 116 -3.27 -8.04 2.74
C TRP A 116 -3.12 -9.56 2.67
N ALA A 117 -2.39 -10.07 1.68
CA ALA A 117 -2.14 -11.49 1.51
C ALA A 117 -1.32 -12.09 2.66
N GLU A 118 -0.36 -11.33 3.21
CA GLU A 118 0.54 -11.78 4.26
C GLU A 118 -0.01 -11.55 5.68
N GLY A 119 -0.93 -10.58 5.83
CA GLY A 119 -1.55 -10.17 7.09
C GLY A 119 -3.03 -10.54 7.17
N GLU A 120 -3.89 -9.60 6.77
CA GLU A 120 -5.33 -9.56 7.06
C GLU A 120 -6.10 -10.78 6.51
N PHE A 121 -5.72 -11.31 5.34
CA PHE A 121 -6.43 -12.40 4.67
C PHE A 121 -5.78 -13.77 4.85
N ARG A 122 -4.60 -13.85 5.50
CA ARG A 122 -3.82 -15.08 5.63
C ARG A 122 -4.49 -16.15 6.49
N SER A 123 -5.23 -15.71 7.52
CA SER A 123 -5.69 -16.59 8.60
C SER A 123 -7.05 -17.25 8.32
N ASP A 124 -7.81 -16.76 7.35
CA ASP A 124 -9.15 -17.24 7.04
C ASP A 124 -9.18 -17.94 5.67
N PRO A 125 -9.41 -19.27 5.60
CA PRO A 125 -9.51 -20.01 4.33
C PRO A 125 -10.61 -19.49 3.39
N GLN A 126 -11.66 -18.83 3.90
CA GLN A 126 -12.70 -18.25 3.06
C GLN A 126 -12.23 -17.01 2.29
N LEU A 127 -11.10 -16.43 2.72
CA LEU A 127 -10.51 -15.21 2.19
C LEU A 127 -9.26 -15.48 1.32
N ASP A 128 -8.96 -16.75 1.04
CA ASP A 128 -7.78 -17.23 0.29
C ASP A 128 -7.67 -16.68 -1.14
N LEU A 129 -8.74 -16.06 -1.64
CA LEU A 129 -8.73 -15.41 -2.94
C LEU A 129 -7.69 -14.29 -3.06
N ILE A 130 -7.49 -13.51 -2.00
CA ILE A 130 -6.54 -12.40 -1.99
C ILE A 130 -5.09 -12.89 -1.98
N PRO A 131 -4.67 -13.82 -1.09
CA PRO A 131 -3.39 -14.50 -1.20
C PRO A 131 -3.13 -15.14 -2.57
N SER A 132 -4.13 -15.83 -3.13
CA SER A 132 -4.05 -16.43 -4.46
C SER A 132 -3.83 -15.38 -5.56
N LEU A 133 -4.52 -14.24 -5.50
CA LEU A 133 -4.35 -13.15 -6.46
C LEU A 133 -2.94 -12.54 -6.37
N HIS A 134 -2.43 -12.32 -5.16
CA HIS A 134 -1.06 -11.85 -4.94
C HIS A 134 -0.03 -12.78 -5.60
N ALA A 135 -0.12 -14.09 -5.35
CA ALA A 135 0.78 -15.07 -5.92
C ALA A 135 0.76 -15.08 -7.47
N LYS A 136 -0.43 -14.93 -8.08
CA LYS A 136 -0.57 -14.83 -9.54
C LYS A 136 0.14 -13.59 -10.09
N LEU A 137 -0.12 -12.42 -9.49
CA LEU A 137 0.48 -11.17 -9.94
C LEU A 137 2.00 -11.14 -9.79
N CYS A 138 2.57 -11.77 -8.75
CA CYS A 138 4.02 -11.94 -8.62
C CYS A 138 4.59 -12.82 -9.74
N THR A 139 3.90 -13.91 -10.06
CA THR A 139 4.30 -14.83 -11.14
C THR A 139 4.29 -14.12 -12.49
N GLU A 140 3.24 -13.34 -12.78
CA GLU A 140 3.10 -12.56 -14.01
C GLU A 140 4.14 -11.43 -14.11
N ALA A 141 4.50 -10.80 -12.98
CA ALA A 141 5.51 -9.76 -12.93
C ALA A 141 6.95 -10.30 -13.06
N GLY A 142 7.15 -11.62 -13.06
CA GLY A 142 8.47 -12.25 -13.02
C GLY A 142 9.24 -11.92 -11.73
N GLU A 143 8.55 -11.39 -10.71
CA GLU A 143 9.10 -11.12 -9.39
C GLU A 143 9.27 -12.46 -8.69
N ARG A 144 10.51 -12.93 -8.55
CA ARG A 144 10.79 -14.05 -7.64
C ARG A 144 10.30 -13.66 -6.24
N PRO A 145 9.67 -14.59 -5.50
CA PRO A 145 9.28 -14.33 -4.11
C PRO A 145 10.54 -13.97 -3.34
N THR A 146 10.68 -12.69 -3.00
CA THR A 146 11.75 -12.20 -2.15
C THR A 146 11.43 -12.61 -0.73
N THR A 147 11.71 -13.88 -0.43
CA THR A 147 11.93 -14.37 0.94
C THR A 147 13.36 -14.06 1.40
N ALA A 148 13.95 -12.97 0.90
CA ALA A 148 15.24 -12.47 1.33
C ALA A 148 15.04 -11.08 1.97
N PRO A 149 15.50 -10.85 3.21
CA PRO A 149 15.33 -9.57 3.88
C PRO A 149 16.16 -8.53 3.13
N VAL A 150 15.48 -7.62 2.43
CA VAL A 150 16.11 -6.48 1.75
C VAL A 150 16.81 -5.53 2.73
N ALA A 151 16.58 -5.70 4.04
CA ALA A 151 17.24 -4.96 5.11
C ALA A 151 18.74 -5.31 5.30
N ALA A 152 19.23 -6.44 4.76
CA ALA A 152 20.63 -6.84 4.94
C ALA A 152 21.59 -6.11 3.98
N ALA A 153 21.15 -5.69 2.78
CA ALA A 153 22.06 -5.07 1.83
C ALA A 153 22.46 -3.64 2.27
N ASP A 154 21.53 -2.87 2.83
CA ASP A 154 21.78 -1.49 3.25
C ASP A 154 22.52 -1.41 4.60
N ALA A 155 22.26 -2.35 5.52
CA ALA A 155 22.94 -2.40 6.82
C ALA A 155 24.42 -2.80 6.72
N GLN A 156 24.78 -3.68 5.77
CA GLN A 156 26.17 -4.04 5.51
C GLN A 156 26.98 -2.90 4.88
N ALA A 157 26.36 -2.07 4.04
CA ALA A 157 27.03 -0.93 3.41
C ALA A 157 27.27 0.22 4.40
N ALA A 158 26.27 0.53 5.24
CA ALA A 158 26.39 1.57 6.27
C ALA A 158 27.44 1.21 7.35
N SER A 159 27.41 -0.03 7.86
CA SER A 159 28.37 -0.47 8.89
C SER A 159 29.81 -0.59 8.38
N ALA A 160 30.01 -0.82 7.08
CA ALA A 160 31.33 -0.81 6.47
C ALA A 160 31.89 0.61 6.27
N ALA A 161 31.02 1.59 5.99
CA ALA A 161 31.40 3.00 5.90
C ALA A 161 31.77 3.58 7.28
N GLU A 162 30.95 3.33 8.30
CA GLU A 162 31.20 3.80 9.67
C GLU A 162 32.50 3.24 10.26
N LYS A 163 32.82 1.96 9.99
CA LYS A 163 34.09 1.36 10.43
C LYS A 163 35.31 1.99 9.76
N ARG A 164 35.22 2.34 8.48
CA ARG A 164 36.32 3.01 7.75
C ARG A 164 36.56 4.41 8.32
N GLU A 165 35.50 5.17 8.56
CA GLU A 165 35.60 6.51 9.18
C GLU A 165 36.19 6.43 10.59
N GLN A 166 35.79 5.44 11.39
CA GLN A 166 36.35 5.23 12.74
C GLN A 166 37.85 4.86 12.70
N GLU A 167 38.29 4.04 11.75
CA GLU A 167 39.71 3.71 11.58
C GLU A 167 40.54 4.92 11.11
N GLU A 168 40.00 5.75 10.23
CA GLU A 168 40.65 6.98 9.76
C GLU A 168 40.79 8.00 10.89
N LEU A 169 39.74 8.21 11.68
CA LEU A 169 39.77 9.07 12.87
C LEU A 169 40.79 8.58 13.89
N ALA A 170 40.83 7.28 14.18
CA ALA A 170 41.80 6.70 15.13
C ALA A 170 43.25 6.90 14.66
N ARG A 171 43.52 6.75 13.36
CA ARG A 171 44.85 7.00 12.79
C ARG A 171 45.24 8.47 12.87
N ALA A 172 44.33 9.40 12.60
CA ALA A 172 44.58 10.83 12.71
C ALA A 172 44.91 11.25 14.15
N ILE A 173 44.20 10.69 15.13
CA ILE A 173 44.46 10.94 16.55
C ILE A 173 45.83 10.37 16.96
N ALA A 174 46.18 9.16 16.52
CA ALA A 174 47.48 8.55 16.82
C ALA A 174 48.64 9.34 16.19
N LEU A 175 48.48 9.86 14.98
CA LEU A 175 49.47 10.73 14.33
C LEU A 175 49.62 12.06 15.08
N SER A 176 48.51 12.66 15.52
CA SER A 176 48.52 13.89 16.32
C SER A 176 49.20 13.69 17.69
N LEU A 177 48.98 12.53 18.34
CA LEU A 177 49.64 12.15 19.59
C LEU A 177 51.14 11.89 19.39
N ARG A 178 51.54 11.36 18.23
CA ARG A 178 52.96 11.14 17.91
C ARG A 178 53.68 12.44 17.57
N GLU A 179 53.03 13.37 16.89
CA GLU A 179 53.58 14.71 16.61
C GLU A 179 53.71 15.56 17.87
N THR A 180 52.77 15.45 18.82
CA THR A 180 52.87 16.14 20.12
C THR A 180 53.90 15.53 21.06
N ALA A 181 54.13 14.21 21.01
CA ALA A 181 55.19 13.55 21.76
C ALA A 181 56.60 13.78 21.18
N ALA A 182 56.71 14.10 19.88
CA ALA A 182 57.98 14.43 19.22
C ALA A 182 58.39 15.91 19.37
N ALA A 183 57.49 16.76 19.89
CA ALA A 183 57.71 18.19 20.11
C ALA A 183 57.98 18.56 21.59
N ALA A 184 58.18 17.56 22.46
CA ALA A 184 58.63 17.69 23.85
C ALA A 184 60.03 17.07 24.01
#